data_AF-A0AAV4B9Q8-F1
#
_entry.id   AF-A0AAV4B9Q8-F1
#
_cell.length_a   1.000
_cell.length_b   1.000
_cell.length_c   1.000
_cell.angle_alpha   90.00
_cell.angle_beta   90.00
_cell.angle_gamma   90.00
#
_symmetry.space_group_name_H-M   'P 1'
#
loop_
_entity.id
_entity.type
_entity.pdbx_description
1 polymer ?
#
loop_
_entity_poly.entity_id
_entity_poly.type
_entity_poly.pdbx_seq_one_letter_code
_entity_poly.pdbx_strand_id
1 'polypeptide(L)'
;MPSPCAEISCLNGGSCKEKNGTAVCACLTGFTGERCNMSTSGQQYNRKLGSCPLLPADASSGQCPGYVCSNDTVCPDTQKCCPTACSTKVCALPEQNTSTPFPVLLYFLLVFRRARHRFIYIL
;
A
#
# COMPACT_ATOMS: atom_id res chain seq x y z
N MET A 1 19.69 -39.46 -8.56
CA MET A 1 19.68 -38.04 -8.16
C MET A 1 18.29 -37.72 -7.64
N PRO A 2 18.15 -37.18 -6.43
CA PRO A 2 16.84 -36.73 -5.96
C PRO A 2 16.30 -35.62 -6.89
N SER A 3 14.99 -35.61 -7.10
CA SER A 3 14.31 -34.54 -7.83
C SER A 3 14.57 -33.21 -7.11
N PRO A 4 15.01 -32.12 -7.77
CA PRO A 4 15.07 -30.79 -7.15
C PRO A 4 13.73 -30.35 -6.51
N CYS A 5 12.59 -30.91 -6.95
CA CYS A 5 11.29 -30.71 -6.28
C CYS A 5 11.16 -31.32 -4.87
N ALA A 6 12.11 -32.16 -4.44
CA ALA A 6 12.15 -32.69 -3.08
C ALA A 6 12.73 -31.68 -2.08
N GLU A 7 13.54 -30.72 -2.56
CA GLU A 7 14.19 -29.71 -1.71
C GLU A 7 13.36 -28.42 -1.58
N ILE A 8 12.44 -28.18 -2.52
CA ILE A 8 11.58 -26.98 -2.53
C ILE A 8 10.12 -27.34 -2.32
N SER A 9 9.49 -26.73 -1.32
CA SER A 9 8.03 -26.82 -1.13
C SER A 9 7.39 -25.52 -1.61
N CYS A 10 6.53 -25.61 -2.63
CA CYS A 10 5.71 -24.49 -3.10
C CYS A 10 4.57 -24.24 -2.11
N LEU A 11 4.36 -22.99 -1.73
CA LEU A 11 3.33 -22.58 -0.78
C LEU A 11 2.04 -22.18 -1.49
N ASN A 12 0.97 -21.96 -0.72
CA ASN A 12 -0.32 -21.44 -1.19
C ASN A 12 -0.93 -22.22 -2.37
N GLY A 13 -0.77 -23.54 -2.36
CA GLY A 13 -1.30 -24.43 -3.40
C GLY A 13 -0.53 -24.40 -4.73
N GLY A 14 0.66 -23.79 -4.77
CA GLY A 14 1.56 -23.88 -5.92
C GLY A 14 2.04 -25.32 -6.17
N SER A 15 2.29 -25.66 -7.44
CA SER A 15 2.79 -26.98 -7.85
C SER A 15 4.25 -26.91 -8.27
N CYS A 16 5.09 -27.81 -7.76
CA CYS A 16 6.49 -27.88 -8.18
C CYS A 16 6.64 -28.55 -9.56
N LYS A 17 7.44 -27.95 -10.44
CA LYS A 17 7.81 -28.51 -11.74
C LYS A 17 9.30 -28.42 -11.96
N GLU A 18 9.88 -29.44 -12.56
CA GLU A 18 11.30 -29.42 -12.93
C GLU A 18 11.46 -28.81 -14.33
N LYS A 19 12.36 -27.84 -14.45
CA LYS A 19 12.69 -27.18 -15.71
C LYS A 19 14.21 -27.09 -15.81
N ASN A 20 14.77 -27.80 -16.79
CA ASN A 20 16.21 -27.78 -17.07
C ASN A 20 17.11 -28.16 -15.87
N GLY A 21 16.67 -29.12 -15.05
CA GLY A 21 17.42 -29.55 -13.86
C GLY A 21 17.23 -28.67 -12.61
N THR A 22 16.38 -27.64 -12.69
CA THR A 22 16.03 -26.78 -11.55
C THR A 22 14.56 -26.94 -11.21
N ALA A 23 14.20 -26.88 -9.93
CA ALA A 23 12.80 -26.86 -9.52
C ALA A 23 12.22 -25.44 -9.57
N VAL A 24 11.03 -25.33 -10.16
CA VAL A 24 10.30 -24.08 -10.34
C VAL A 24 8.87 -24.27 -9.85
N CYS A 25 8.40 -23.37 -8.98
CA CYS A 25 7.02 -23.38 -8.51
C CYS A 25 6.08 -22.72 -9.52
N ALA A 26 5.07 -23.47 -9.97
CA ALA A 26 3.93 -22.94 -10.70
C ALA A 26 2.88 -22.44 -9.69
N CYS A 27 2.80 -21.12 -9.51
CA CYS A 27 1.89 -20.49 -8.56
C CYS A 27 0.47 -20.40 -9.09
N LEU A 28 -0.51 -20.53 -8.19
CA LEU A 28 -1.91 -20.26 -8.48
C LEU A 28 -2.16 -18.76 -8.66
N THR A 29 -3.23 -18.42 -9.36
CA THR A 29 -3.68 -17.03 -9.54
C THR A 29 -3.86 -16.38 -8.16
N GLY A 30 -3.18 -15.25 -7.92
CA GLY A 30 -3.19 -14.61 -6.61
C GLY A 30 -1.88 -14.77 -5.80
N PHE A 31 -0.91 -15.55 -6.29
CA PHE A 31 0.37 -15.80 -5.62
C PHE A 31 1.57 -15.71 -6.58
N THR A 32 2.71 -15.26 -6.06
CA THR A 32 3.97 -15.05 -6.79
C THR A 32 5.18 -15.31 -5.88
N GLY A 33 6.38 -15.18 -6.43
CA GLY A 33 7.65 -15.49 -5.76
C GLY A 33 8.14 -16.91 -6.05
N GLU A 34 9.42 -17.15 -5.75
CA GLU A 34 10.11 -18.42 -6.04
C GLU A 34 9.39 -19.64 -5.44
N ARG A 35 8.75 -19.46 -4.27
CA ARG A 35 7.99 -20.49 -3.57
C ARG A 35 6.50 -20.16 -3.46
N CYS A 36 5.98 -19.25 -4.27
CA CYS A 36 4.59 -18.77 -4.18
C CYS A 36 4.24 -18.20 -2.78
N ASN A 37 5.22 -17.64 -2.08
CA ASN A 37 5.08 -17.11 -0.72
C ASN A 37 4.50 -15.69 -0.68
N MET A 38 4.49 -14.98 -1.81
CA MET A 38 3.96 -13.63 -1.91
C MET A 38 2.55 -13.67 -2.48
N SER A 39 1.59 -13.05 -1.80
CA SER A 39 0.24 -12.89 -2.35
C SER A 39 0.21 -11.69 -3.29
N THR A 40 -0.23 -11.90 -4.53
CA THR A 40 -0.47 -10.83 -5.49
C THR A 40 -1.73 -10.03 -5.17
N SER A 41 -2.50 -10.42 -4.14
CA SER A 41 -3.61 -9.63 -3.57
C SER A 41 -3.15 -8.26 -3.02
N GLY A 42 -1.84 -8.09 -2.75
CA GLY A 42 -1.26 -6.79 -2.40
C GLY A 42 -0.77 -5.95 -3.58
N GLN A 43 -0.58 -6.51 -4.79
CA GLN A 43 0.25 -5.84 -5.80
C GLN A 43 -0.20 -5.97 -7.27
N GLN A 44 -1.25 -6.72 -7.61
CA GLN A 44 -1.65 -6.85 -9.02
C GLN A 44 -2.82 -5.94 -9.45
N TYR A 45 -3.33 -5.12 -8.53
CA TYR A 45 -4.25 -4.02 -8.82
C TYR A 45 -3.55 -2.65 -8.88
N ASN A 46 -2.29 -2.63 -8.43
CA ASN A 46 -1.58 -1.51 -7.83
C ASN A 46 -0.19 -1.31 -8.51
N ARG A 47 -0.17 -1.05 -9.83
CA ARG A 47 1.07 -0.90 -10.61
C ARG A 47 1.92 0.32 -10.22
N LYS A 48 1.35 1.31 -9.54
CA LYS A 48 2.09 2.50 -9.09
C LYS A 48 2.83 2.27 -7.79
N LEU A 49 3.95 2.97 -7.59
CA LEU A 49 4.72 2.92 -6.35
C LEU A 49 3.92 3.58 -5.19
N GLY A 50 4.01 3.01 -3.99
CA GLY A 50 3.33 3.50 -2.78
C GLY A 50 2.19 2.60 -2.30
N SER A 51 1.70 2.84 -1.09
CA SER A 51 0.63 2.03 -0.45
C SER A 51 -0.69 2.80 -0.44
N CYS A 52 -1.81 2.07 -0.46
CA CYS A 52 -3.11 2.70 -0.30
C CYS A 52 -3.26 3.21 1.15
N PRO A 53 -3.69 4.47 1.34
CA PRO A 53 -4.02 4.96 2.67
C PRO A 53 -5.21 4.19 3.25
N LEU A 54 -5.28 4.11 4.58
CA LEU A 54 -6.47 3.63 5.27
C LEU A 54 -7.55 4.73 5.16
N LEU A 55 -8.28 4.74 4.05
CA LEU A 55 -9.36 5.71 3.85
C LEU A 55 -10.50 5.40 4.84
N PRO A 56 -10.88 6.36 5.70
CA PRO A 56 -11.98 6.17 6.64
C PRO A 56 -13.28 5.97 5.88
N ALA A 57 -14.08 5.05 6.38
CA ALA A 57 -15.42 4.77 5.92
C ALA A 57 -16.36 5.90 6.37
N ASP A 58 -16.55 6.95 5.58
CA ASP A 58 -17.77 7.76 5.71
C ASP A 58 -18.93 6.98 5.07
N ALA A 59 -19.23 5.83 5.69
CA ALA A 59 -20.30 4.89 5.35
C ALA A 59 -21.67 5.40 5.83
N SER A 60 -21.90 6.70 5.80
CA SER A 60 -23.13 7.32 6.28
C SER A 60 -24.04 7.82 5.15
N SER A 61 -23.60 7.76 3.88
CA SER A 61 -24.41 8.23 2.73
C SER A 61 -24.51 7.27 1.54
N GLY A 62 -23.75 6.16 1.50
CA GLY A 62 -23.74 5.26 0.34
C GLY A 62 -23.10 5.84 -0.95
N GLN A 63 -22.71 7.11 -0.92
CA GLN A 63 -21.92 7.79 -1.93
C GLN A 63 -20.49 7.97 -1.42
N CYS A 64 -19.53 7.27 -2.02
CA CYS A 64 -18.13 7.39 -1.65
C CYS A 64 -17.50 8.43 -2.58
N PRO A 65 -17.08 9.60 -2.05
CA PRO A 65 -16.55 10.67 -2.88
C PRO A 65 -15.20 10.24 -3.45
N GLY A 66 -15.12 10.14 -4.77
CA GLY A 66 -13.91 9.70 -5.45
C GLY A 66 -14.20 9.16 -6.84
N TYR A 67 -13.19 9.16 -7.70
CA TYR A 67 -13.31 8.57 -9.03
C TYR A 67 -13.24 7.05 -8.90
N VAL A 68 -14.35 6.37 -9.15
CA VAL A 68 -14.42 4.91 -9.12
C VAL A 68 -13.50 4.34 -10.21
N CYS A 69 -12.71 3.34 -9.85
CA CYS A 69 -11.71 2.79 -10.74
C CYS A 69 -11.68 1.27 -10.71
N SER A 70 -11.21 0.71 -11.82
CA SER A 70 -11.07 -0.74 -12.03
C SER A 70 -9.63 -1.22 -11.95
N ASN A 71 -8.64 -0.32 -11.90
CA ASN A 71 -7.21 -0.58 -11.66
C ASN A 71 -6.44 0.77 -11.62
N ASP A 72 -5.16 0.76 -11.24
CA ASP A 72 -4.30 1.97 -11.22
C ASP A 72 -4.18 2.71 -12.56
N THR A 73 -4.34 2.04 -13.71
CA THR A 73 -4.19 2.70 -15.03
C THR A 73 -5.38 3.59 -15.37
N VAL A 74 -6.52 3.37 -14.72
CA VAL A 74 -7.71 4.24 -14.81
C VAL A 74 -7.50 5.52 -14.01
N CYS A 75 -6.63 5.49 -12.99
CA CYS A 75 -6.36 6.64 -12.15
C CYS A 75 -5.34 7.59 -12.80
N PRO A 76 -5.61 8.90 -12.83
CA PRO A 76 -4.67 9.88 -13.36
C PRO A 76 -3.46 10.09 -12.44
N ASP A 77 -2.40 10.70 -13.00
CA ASP A 77 -1.21 11.12 -12.29
C ASP A 77 -0.49 10.01 -11.53
N THR A 78 -0.25 10.16 -10.23
CA THR A 78 0.37 9.19 -9.31
C THR A 78 -0.63 8.48 -8.43
N GLN A 79 -1.93 8.60 -8.72
CA GLN A 79 -2.98 7.98 -7.93
C GLN A 79 -3.00 6.46 -8.11
N LYS A 80 -3.35 5.78 -7.03
CA LYS A 80 -3.57 4.34 -6.98
C LYS A 80 -5.04 4.07 -6.79
N CYS A 81 -5.49 2.97 -7.36
CA CYS A 81 -6.85 2.56 -7.18
C CYS A 81 -6.94 1.74 -5.89
N CYS A 82 -7.64 2.28 -4.90
CA CYS A 82 -7.62 1.78 -3.54
C CYS A 82 -9.00 1.26 -3.11
N PRO A 83 -9.06 0.11 -2.43
CA PRO A 83 -10.30 -0.38 -1.85
C PRO A 83 -10.76 0.54 -0.72
N THR A 84 -12.04 0.84 -0.71
CA THR A 84 -12.70 1.56 0.40
C THR A 84 -13.58 0.59 1.18
N ALA A 85 -13.97 0.99 2.40
CA ALA A 85 -14.94 0.23 3.19
C ALA A 85 -16.34 0.15 2.55
N CYS A 86 -16.61 0.93 1.50
CA CYS A 86 -17.84 0.91 0.73
C CYS A 86 -17.96 -0.28 -0.24
N SER A 87 -17.03 -1.24 -0.22
CA SER A 87 -16.89 -2.32 -1.21
C SER A 87 -16.56 -1.87 -2.65
N THR A 88 -16.48 -0.56 -2.91
CA THR A 88 -16.03 0.02 -4.18
C THR A 88 -14.57 0.47 -4.09
N LYS A 89 -13.92 0.58 -5.25
CA LYS A 89 -12.52 1.01 -5.36
C LYS A 89 -12.47 2.40 -6.00
N VAL A 90 -11.67 3.29 -5.42
CA VAL A 90 -11.57 4.70 -5.86
C VAL A 90 -10.12 5.13 -5.98
N CYS A 91 -9.86 6.10 -6.86
CA CYS A 91 -8.52 6.64 -7.03
C CYS A 91 -8.16 7.51 -5.82
N ALA A 92 -7.04 7.17 -5.18
CA ALA A 92 -6.49 7.89 -4.06
C ALA A 92 -5.00 8.13 -4.28
N LEU A 93 -4.49 9.25 -3.77
CA LEU A 93 -3.05 9.44 -3.74
C LEU A 93 -2.44 8.39 -2.80
N PRO A 94 -1.39 7.67 -3.21
CA PRO A 94 -0.70 6.76 -2.32
C PRO A 94 -0.19 7.54 -1.12
N GLU A 95 -0.27 6.93 0.06
CA GLU A 95 0.48 7.43 1.20
C GLU A 95 1.95 7.15 0.85
N GLN A 96 2.59 8.14 0.21
CA GLN A 96 4.03 8.19 0.09
C GLN A 96 4.50 8.12 1.54
N ASN A 97 5.32 7.12 1.90
CA ASN A 97 5.95 6.98 3.21
C ASN A 97 6.93 8.15 3.43
N THR A 98 6.39 9.35 3.44
CA THR A 98 6.99 10.57 3.91
C THR A 98 6.38 10.69 5.29
N SER A 99 7.11 10.16 6.26
CA SER A 99 7.12 10.63 7.63
C SER A 99 7.21 12.15 7.62
N THR A 100 6.08 12.81 7.37
CA THR A 100 5.95 14.25 7.34
C THR A 100 5.13 14.56 8.57
N PRO A 101 5.78 14.99 9.65
CA PRO A 101 5.05 15.42 10.82
C PRO A 101 4.52 16.82 10.48
N PHE A 102 3.39 16.85 9.78
CA PHE A 102 2.77 18.05 9.23
C PHE A 102 2.18 19.04 10.27
N PRO A 103 2.43 18.91 11.60
CA PRO A 103 2.23 20.07 12.49
C PRO A 103 3.42 20.46 13.38
N VAL A 104 4.62 19.84 13.31
CA VAL A 104 5.69 20.22 14.27
C VAL A 104 6.26 21.62 13.99
N LEU A 105 6.36 22.01 12.72
CA LEU A 105 6.88 23.34 12.36
C LEU A 105 5.94 24.46 12.82
N LEU A 106 4.62 24.23 12.74
CA LEU A 106 3.63 25.18 13.26
C LEU A 106 3.65 25.21 14.79
N TYR A 107 3.81 24.05 15.45
CA TYR A 107 3.95 23.96 16.90
C TYR A 107 5.18 24.71 17.42
N PHE A 108 6.35 24.56 16.79
CA PHE A 108 7.56 25.30 17.16
C PHE A 108 7.40 26.81 16.95
N LEU A 109 6.82 27.25 15.82
CA LEU A 109 6.58 28.70 15.59
C LEU A 109 5.58 29.29 16.59
N LEU A 110 4.55 28.53 17.00
CA LEU A 110 3.59 28.94 18.02
C LEU A 110 4.21 28.97 19.42
N VAL A 111 5.10 28.02 19.75
CA VAL A 111 5.84 27.99 21.03
C VAL A 111 6.87 29.14 21.10
N PHE A 112 7.61 29.42 20.03
CA PHE A 112 8.54 30.57 19.98
C PHE A 112 7.82 31.93 19.93
N ARG A 113 6.65 32.03 19.28
CA ARG A 113 5.81 33.25 19.35
C ARG A 113 5.21 33.47 20.74
N ARG A 114 4.96 32.41 21.51
CA ARG A 114 4.52 32.52 22.92
C ARG A 114 5.66 32.87 23.88
N ALA A 115 6.91 32.53 23.54
CA ALA A 115 8.09 32.85 24.35
C ALA A 115 8.62 34.29 24.14
N ARG A 116 8.36 34.94 23.00
CA ARG A 116 8.86 36.31 22.72
C ARG A 116 7.92 37.45 23.13
N HIS A 117 6.76 37.16 23.71
CA HIS A 117 5.79 38.18 24.14
C HIS A 117 5.54 38.24 25.65
N ARG A 118 6.31 37.49 26.46
CA ARG A 118 6.26 37.56 27.94
C ARG A 118 7.59 38.00 28.59
N PHE A 119 8.47 38.66 27.84
CA PHE A 119 9.74 39.18 28.34
C PHE A 119 9.95 40.68 28.04
N ILE A 120 8.86 41.45 27.90
CA ILE A 120 8.89 42.93 27.80
C ILE A 120 8.04 43.61 28.90
N TYR A 121 7.37 42.86 29.77
CA TYR A 121 6.64 43.42 30.91
C TYR A 121 6.78 42.50 32.13
N ILE A 122 7.81 42.72 32.94
CA ILE A 122 7.84 42.60 34.42
C ILE A 122 9.19 43.22 34.85
N LEU A 123 9.09 44.41 35.45
CA LEU A 123 10.06 45.19 36.25
C LEU A 123 11.41 45.57 35.61
#